data_AF-A0A353WQA1-F1
#
_entry.id   AF-A0A353WQA1-F1
#
_cell.length_a   1.000
_cell.length_b   1.000
_cell.length_c   1.000
_cell.angle_alpha   90.00
_cell.angle_beta   90.00
_cell.angle_gamma   90.00
#
_symmetry.space_group_name_H-M   'P 1'
#
loop_
_entity.id
_entity.type
_entity.pdbx_description
1 polymer ?
#
loop_
_entity_poly.entity_id
_entity_poly.type
_entity_poly.pdbx_seq_one_letter_code
_entity_poly.pdbx_strand_id
1 'polypeptide(L)'
;MQINSFIQSPVIRLQMGGSTQMSYDPLTCQIAFSRDLKQFRVHTDNMSDFFCVTLSEIPVNNGQEITADLVWTTHRDVLTKNNLTFEALRLEGETIWLWSKSAKIGVCLKTLE
;
A
#
# COMPACT_ATOMS: atom_id res chain seq x y z
N MET A 1 -8.60 -17.53 8.40
CA MET A 1 -9.01 -17.52 6.97
C MET A 1 -9.44 -16.10 6.63
N GLN A 2 -8.52 -15.21 6.22
CA GLN A 2 -8.83 -13.78 5.98
C GLN A 2 -7.90 -13.09 4.96
N ILE A 3 -6.90 -13.80 4.44
CA ILE A 3 -5.97 -13.28 3.42
C ILE A 3 -6.66 -13.19 2.04
N ASN A 4 -7.54 -14.15 1.72
CA ASN A 4 -8.17 -14.24 0.39
C ASN A 4 -9.12 -13.09 0.07
N SER A 5 -9.87 -12.57 1.05
CA SER A 5 -10.81 -11.46 0.82
C SER A 5 -10.10 -10.12 0.61
N PHE A 6 -8.88 -9.98 1.15
CA PHE A 6 -8.03 -8.85 0.78
C PHE A 6 -7.65 -9.08 -0.70
N ILE A 7 -6.94 -10.16 -1.04
CA ILE A 7 -6.24 -10.39 -2.34
C ILE A 7 -7.10 -10.27 -3.60
N GLN A 8 -8.41 -10.42 -3.48
CA GLN A 8 -9.32 -10.44 -4.63
C GLN A 8 -9.76 -9.06 -5.15
N SER A 9 -9.37 -7.96 -4.53
CA SER A 9 -9.83 -6.62 -4.93
C SER A 9 -8.72 -5.81 -5.59
N PRO A 10 -8.88 -5.28 -6.82
CA PRO A 10 -7.88 -4.40 -7.41
C PRO A 10 -7.89 -2.97 -6.80
N VAL A 11 -8.71 -2.73 -5.78
CA VAL A 11 -8.86 -1.40 -5.16
C VAL A 11 -7.63 -1.07 -4.34
N ILE A 12 -6.99 0.06 -4.66
CA ILE A 12 -5.86 0.63 -3.91
C ILE A 12 -6.33 1.00 -2.50
N ARG A 13 -5.71 0.43 -1.48
CA ARG A 13 -6.10 0.63 -0.07
C ARG A 13 -5.02 0.22 0.90
N LEU A 14 -5.08 0.78 2.11
CA LEU A 14 -4.31 0.38 3.29
C LEU A 14 -5.24 -0.31 4.29
N GLN A 15 -4.94 -1.55 4.65
CA GLN A 15 -5.66 -2.31 5.68
C GLN A 15 -4.71 -2.73 6.80
N MET A 16 -5.13 -2.59 8.05
CA MET A 16 -4.35 -2.97 9.23
C MET A 16 -5.23 -3.69 10.24
N GLY A 17 -4.85 -4.89 10.66
CA GLY A 17 -5.57 -5.63 11.69
C GLY A 17 -7.03 -5.96 11.33
N GLY A 18 -7.38 -5.99 10.04
CA GLY A 18 -8.76 -6.19 9.55
C GLY A 18 -9.52 -4.89 9.26
N SER A 19 -9.01 -3.74 9.70
CA SER A 19 -9.63 -2.42 9.52
C SER A 19 -9.02 -1.67 8.33
N THR A 20 -9.85 -1.17 7.43
CA THR A 20 -9.38 -0.26 6.35
C THR A 20 -9.05 1.10 6.95
N GLN A 21 -7.79 1.53 6.77
CA GLN A 21 -7.34 2.86 7.22
C GLN A 21 -7.61 3.91 6.15
N MET A 22 -7.41 3.55 4.88
CA MET A 22 -7.72 4.41 3.74
C MET A 22 -8.02 3.54 2.53
N SER A 23 -8.98 3.97 1.71
CA SER A 23 -9.27 3.41 0.40
C SER A 23 -9.20 4.52 -0.62
N TYR A 24 -8.61 4.22 -1.78
CA TYR A 24 -8.60 5.14 -2.90
C TYR A 24 -10.03 5.35 -3.43
N ASP A 25 -10.38 6.62 -3.63
CA ASP A 25 -11.58 7.06 -4.33
C ASP A 25 -11.14 8.01 -5.46
N PRO A 26 -11.40 7.69 -6.73
CA PRO A 26 -10.95 8.51 -7.86
C PRO A 26 -11.57 9.91 -7.90
N LEU A 27 -12.66 10.17 -7.16
CA LEU A 27 -13.29 11.49 -7.12
C LEU A 27 -12.65 12.43 -6.10
N THR A 28 -11.91 11.90 -5.12
CA THR A 28 -11.41 12.67 -3.97
C THR A 28 -9.94 12.41 -3.66
N CYS A 29 -9.32 11.41 -4.29
CA CYS A 29 -7.95 11.01 -4.08
C CYS A 29 -7.11 11.10 -5.37
N GLN A 30 -5.85 11.46 -5.18
CA GLN A 30 -4.81 11.40 -6.17
C GLN A 30 -3.83 10.27 -5.84
N ILE A 31 -3.17 9.77 -6.88
CA ILE A 31 -2.14 8.75 -6.79
C ILE A 31 -0.85 9.30 -7.38
N ALA A 32 0.27 9.00 -6.74
CA ALA A 32 1.59 9.35 -7.23
C ALA A 32 2.54 8.15 -7.07
N PHE A 33 3.38 7.94 -8.09
CA PHE A 33 4.41 6.92 -8.08
C PHE A 33 5.74 7.54 -8.52
N SER A 34 6.78 7.32 -7.74
CA SER A 34 8.16 7.66 -8.10
C SER A 34 8.96 6.37 -8.18
N ARG A 35 9.44 6.05 -9.39
CA ARG A 35 10.26 4.85 -9.62
C ARG A 35 11.63 4.98 -8.96
N ASP A 36 12.26 6.14 -9.02
CA ASP A 36 13.60 6.38 -8.44
C ASP A 36 13.58 6.22 -6.92
N LEU A 37 12.56 6.77 -6.26
CA LEU A 37 12.36 6.64 -4.82
C LEU A 37 11.66 5.33 -4.43
N LYS A 38 11.17 4.55 -5.41
CA LYS A 38 10.35 3.35 -5.21
C LYS A 38 9.16 3.63 -4.28
N GLN A 39 8.59 4.83 -4.42
CA GLN A 39 7.61 5.38 -3.51
C GLN A 39 6.24 5.45 -4.18
N PHE A 40 5.23 4.98 -3.47
CA PHE A 40 3.83 5.03 -3.84
C PHE A 40 3.10 5.89 -2.84
N ARG A 41 2.26 6.81 -3.32
CA ARG A 41 1.49 7.70 -2.47
C ARG A 41 0.05 7.77 -2.96
N VAL A 42 -0.86 7.73 -2.00
CA VAL A 42 -2.27 8.07 -2.20
C VAL A 42 -2.60 9.15 -1.20
N HIS A 43 -3.23 10.21 -1.65
CA HIS A 43 -3.64 11.33 -0.81
C HIS A 43 -4.95 11.92 -1.32
N THR A 44 -5.74 12.46 -0.40
CA THR A 44 -6.93 13.27 -0.72
C THR A 44 -6.54 14.58 -1.38
N ASP A 45 -7.43 15.20 -2.15
CA ASP A 45 -7.15 16.45 -2.89
C ASP A 45 -6.72 17.60 -1.99
N ASN A 46 -7.24 17.65 -0.76
CA ASN A 46 -6.86 18.62 0.27
C ASN A 46 -5.64 18.17 1.11
N MET A 47 -5.06 17.01 0.80
CA MET A 47 -3.96 16.36 1.51
C MET A 47 -4.24 16.10 3.01
N SER A 48 -5.49 16.07 3.45
CA SER A 48 -5.83 15.79 4.85
C SER A 48 -5.54 14.35 5.24
N ASP A 49 -5.82 13.45 4.30
CA ASP A 49 -5.62 12.01 4.46
C ASP A 49 -4.69 11.47 3.39
N PHE A 50 -3.69 10.71 3.81
CA PHE A 50 -2.75 10.05 2.90
C PHE A 50 -2.17 8.76 3.46
N PHE A 51 -1.69 7.91 2.56
CA PHE A 51 -0.67 6.92 2.89
C PHE A 51 0.43 6.91 1.83
N CYS A 52 1.64 6.60 2.28
CA CYS A 52 2.85 6.57 1.49
C CYS A 52 3.63 5.30 1.83
N VAL A 53 4.02 4.56 0.80
CA VAL A 53 4.81 3.34 0.92
C VAL A 53 6.10 3.51 0.14
N THR A 54 7.23 3.33 0.80
CA THR A 54 8.55 3.36 0.18
C THR A 54 9.13 1.95 0.22
N LEU A 55 9.37 1.34 -0.94
CA LEU A 55 9.86 -0.03 -1.05
C LEU A 55 11.40 -0.05 -1.12
N SER A 56 12.03 -1.09 -0.57
CA SER A 56 13.46 -1.36 -0.77
C SER A 56 13.80 -1.59 -2.25
N GLU A 57 12.88 -2.23 -2.96
CA GLU A 57 12.93 -2.51 -4.40
C GLU A 57 11.51 -2.68 -4.95
N ILE A 58 11.33 -2.50 -6.26
CA ILE A 58 10.05 -2.78 -6.91
C ILE A 58 9.94 -4.29 -7.10
N PRO A 59 8.93 -4.97 -6.53
CA PRO A 59 8.80 -6.41 -6.65
C PRO A 59 8.52 -6.83 -8.10
N VAL A 60 9.25 -7.85 -8.55
CA VAL A 60 9.19 -8.38 -9.91
C VAL A 60 8.50 -9.74 -9.95
N ASN A 61 8.62 -10.51 -8.87
CA ASN A 61 8.11 -11.87 -8.77
C ASN A 61 7.00 -11.99 -7.73
N ASN A 62 6.06 -12.90 -7.98
CA ASN A 62 5.06 -13.29 -6.99
C ASN A 62 5.73 -14.06 -5.84
N GLY A 63 5.33 -13.77 -4.61
CA GLY A 63 5.91 -14.31 -3.38
C GLY A 63 7.24 -13.67 -2.98
N GLN A 64 7.72 -12.63 -3.69
CA GLN A 64 8.96 -11.93 -3.33
C GLN A 64 8.79 -11.23 -1.98
N GLU A 65 9.71 -11.49 -1.04
CA GLU A 65 9.79 -10.74 0.20
C GLU A 65 10.49 -9.40 -0.06
N ILE A 66 9.84 -8.31 0.35
CA ILE A 66 10.40 -6.96 0.28
C ILE A 66 10.30 -6.28 1.63
N THR A 67 11.18 -5.32 1.85
CA THR A 67 11.07 -4.41 3.00
C THR A 67 10.44 -3.10 2.53
N ALA A 68 9.56 -2.53 3.34
CA ALA A 68 9.01 -1.21 3.07
C ALA A 68 8.81 -0.37 4.33
N ASP A 69 8.87 0.94 4.14
CA ASP A 69 8.47 1.93 5.12
C ASP A 69 7.07 2.44 4.75
N LEU A 70 6.19 2.54 5.75
CA LEU A 70 4.80 2.96 5.60
C LEU A 70 4.56 4.18 6.48
N VAL A 71 4.08 5.26 5.87
CA VAL A 71 3.61 6.48 6.55
C VAL A 71 2.15 6.69 6.18
N TRP A 72 1.29 6.98 7.15
CA TRP A 72 -0.13 7.25 6.87
C TRP A 72 -0.75 8.19 7.90
N THR A 73 -1.83 8.85 7.51
CA THR A 73 -2.64 9.66 8.43
C THR A 73 -3.68 8.81 9.14
N THR A 74 -3.98 9.21 10.35
CA THR A 74 -5.20 8.87 11.07
C THR A 74 -5.98 10.15 11.30
N HIS A 75 -7.17 10.05 11.86
CA HIS A 75 -7.98 11.23 12.19
C HIS A 75 -7.27 12.24 13.13
N ARG A 76 -6.21 11.82 13.84
CA ARG A 76 -5.53 12.65 14.85
C ARG A 76 -4.06 12.90 14.57
N ASP A 77 -3.36 11.92 13.97
CA ASP A 77 -1.90 11.93 13.88
C ASP A 77 -1.41 11.31 12.56
N VAL A 78 -0.17 11.61 12.21
CA VAL A 78 0.60 10.89 11.19
C VAL A 78 1.38 9.78 11.87
N LEU A 79 1.17 8.54 11.42
CA LEU A 79 1.85 7.35 11.93
C LEU A 79 2.88 6.85 10.91
N THR A 80 3.97 6.28 11.44
CA THR A 80 5.07 5.73 10.66
C THR A 80 5.42 4.33 11.17
N LYS A 81 5.62 3.39 10.25
CA LYS A 81 6.20 2.07 10.50
C LYS A 81 7.31 1.81 9.50
N ASN A 82 8.50 1.57 10.02
CA ASN A 82 9.69 1.34 9.22
C ASN A 82 10.06 -0.14 9.18
N ASN A 83 10.80 -0.53 8.15
CA ASN A 83 11.40 -1.85 8.00
C ASN A 83 10.37 -2.99 8.10
N LEU A 84 9.18 -2.80 7.52
CA LEU A 84 8.15 -3.82 7.48
C LEU A 84 8.45 -4.82 6.37
N THR A 85 8.47 -6.11 6.69
CA THR A 85 8.57 -7.17 5.70
C THR A 85 7.18 -7.48 5.12
N PHE A 86 7.09 -7.44 3.79
CA PHE A 86 5.90 -7.79 3.02
C PHE A 86 6.22 -8.91 2.04
N GLU A 87 5.28 -9.84 1.89
CA GLU A 87 5.22 -10.74 0.75
C GLU A 87 4.47 -10.02 -0.38
N ALA A 88 5.10 -9.91 -1.55
CA ALA A 88 4.54 -9.25 -2.71
C ALA A 88 3.80 -10.24 -3.62
N LEU A 89 2.63 -9.84 -4.11
CA LEU A 89 1.86 -10.54 -5.13
C LEU A 89 1.53 -9.54 -6.23
N ARG A 90 1.98 -9.78 -7.44
CA ARG A 90 1.63 -8.95 -8.59
C ARG A 90 0.35 -9.49 -9.21
N LEU A 91 -0.66 -8.64 -9.32
CA LEU A 91 -1.88 -8.95 -10.08
C LEU A 91 -1.64 -8.60 -11.56
N GLU A 92 -2.59 -8.95 -12.43
CA GLU A 92 -2.52 -8.56 -13.84
C GLU A 92 -2.36 -7.03 -13.97
N GLY A 93 -1.44 -6.61 -14.85
CA GLY A 93 -1.11 -5.21 -15.10
C GLY A 93 -0.15 -4.60 -14.08
N GLU A 94 -0.56 -3.45 -13.52
CA GLU A 94 0.28 -2.56 -12.71
C GLU A 94 0.00 -2.66 -11.21
N THR A 95 -0.91 -3.54 -10.80
CA THR A 95 -1.36 -3.64 -9.42
C THR A 95 -0.47 -4.58 -8.62
N ILE A 96 0.06 -4.09 -7.50
CA ILE A 96 0.94 -4.82 -6.60
C ILE A 96 0.26 -4.93 -5.24
N TRP A 97 0.22 -6.14 -4.74
CA TRP A 97 -0.29 -6.50 -3.44
C TRP A 97 0.84 -6.78 -2.48
N LEU A 98 0.83 -6.14 -1.32
CA LEU A 98 1.81 -6.33 -0.27
C LEU A 98 1.10 -6.81 0.99
N TRP A 99 1.54 -7.95 1.53
CA TRP A 99 0.99 -8.48 2.77
C TRP A 99 2.07 -8.78 3.79
N SER A 100 1.97 -8.17 4.96
CA SER A 100 2.82 -8.46 6.11
C SER A 100 2.05 -9.33 7.09
N LYS A 101 2.42 -10.61 7.20
CA LYS A 101 1.80 -11.56 8.13
C LYS A 101 2.06 -11.17 9.58
N SER A 102 3.27 -10.75 9.91
CA SER A 102 3.68 -10.37 11.27
C SER A 102 2.99 -9.10 11.74
N ALA A 103 2.92 -8.07 10.88
CA ALA A 103 2.29 -6.81 11.22
C ALA A 103 0.78 -6.80 11.00
N LYS A 104 0.22 -7.82 10.31
CA LYS A 104 -1.18 -7.88 9.85
C LYS A 104 -1.56 -6.65 9.02
N ILE A 105 -0.68 -6.24 8.13
CA ILE A 105 -0.84 -5.07 7.26
C ILE A 105 -0.95 -5.54 5.82
N GLY A 106 -1.97 -5.05 5.13
CA GLY A 106 -2.16 -5.24 3.71
C GLY A 106 -2.17 -3.90 2.98
N VAL A 107 -1.44 -3.84 1.86
CA VAL A 107 -1.47 -2.67 0.97
C VAL A 107 -1.68 -3.13 -0.47
N CYS A 108 -2.62 -2.49 -1.16
CA CYS A 108 -2.77 -2.59 -2.60
C CYS A 108 -2.25 -1.30 -3.22
N LEU A 109 -1.28 -1.41 -4.12
CA LEU A 109 -0.58 -0.32 -4.79
C LEU A 109 -0.75 -0.46 -6.30
N LYS A 110 -0.50 0.63 -7.02
CA LYS A 110 -0.46 0.62 -8.48
C LYS A 110 0.79 1.36 -8.97
N THR A 111 1.55 0.76 -9.87
CA THR A 111 2.59 1.49 -10.62
C THR A 111 1.90 2.43 -11.61
N LEU A 112 2.52 3.56 -11.90
CA LEU A 112 2.08 4.47 -12.96
C LEU A 112 3.22 4.52 -13.98
N GLU A 113 3.11 3.74 -15.04
CA GLU A 113 4.01 3.79 -16.21
C GLU A 113 3.47 4.71 -17.31
#